data_AF-A0A382QGY7-F1
#
_entry.id   AF-A0A382QGY7-F1
#
_cell.length_a   1.000
_cell.length_b   1.000
_cell.length_c   1.000
_cell.angle_alpha   90.00
_cell.angle_beta   90.00
_cell.angle_gamma   90.00
#
_symmetry.space_group_name_H-M   'P 1'
#
loop_
_entity.id
_entity.type
_entity.pdbx_description
1 polymer ?
#
loop_
_entity_poly.entity_id
_entity_poly.type
_entity_poly.pdbx_seq_one_letter_code
_entity_poly.pdbx_strand_id
1 'polypeptide(L)'
;RNSTDFYTYFMSSGQVRGMSVHGGLFWFRTYQTWSSDNFECFAITGVPGSVLTKQTGSPSIPANGYGLHYDGQRLNTLDHYSWTQGQRYREFGSGILYLITAQPGTSTWVSETMEVDDEVVAANMEVSWTTSAAGDRVEYWISADGGTHWVSVTNNETVHFDYPGTELKWKVQLVGTTAVSWWVSIDYASEYESAGEWQSPTLSTGTQVGRMRATWVATEPSGTTAAIWVSNDEGQSWVSAENNVEIDWGTNVGNKLVYKIALNTSDSTVTPSLEELTMHYEEGYPSAVRIDIGDDGSDEYVGTGGLQDPIVVSGESLVDALNDEIPQNGEG
;
A
#
# COMPACT_ATOMS: atom_id res chain seq x y z
N ARG A 1 -3.49 6.48 -16.60
CA ARG A 1 -4.03 7.70 -15.96
C ARG A 1 -3.86 7.48 -14.47
N ASN A 2 -2.75 7.94 -13.89
CA ASN A 2 -2.55 7.89 -12.44
C ASN A 2 -3.44 8.97 -11.82
N SER A 3 -4.33 8.55 -10.94
CA SER A 3 -5.27 9.39 -10.19
C SER A 3 -4.64 10.06 -8.97
N THR A 4 -3.31 10.23 -8.94
CA THR A 4 -2.53 10.70 -7.78
C THR A 4 -2.02 12.13 -7.87
N ASP A 5 -2.26 12.83 -8.98
CA ASP A 5 -1.83 14.23 -9.08
C ASP A 5 -2.97 15.11 -8.53
N PHE A 6 -2.88 15.50 -7.26
CA PHE A 6 -3.72 16.55 -6.65
C PHE A 6 -3.83 17.79 -7.55
N TYR A 7 -2.80 18.04 -8.36
CA TYR A 7 -2.73 19.12 -9.34
C TYR A 7 -3.72 19.00 -10.51
N THR A 8 -4.19 17.80 -10.84
CA THR A 8 -5.10 17.59 -11.97
C THR A 8 -6.46 18.26 -11.77
N TYR A 9 -6.87 18.44 -10.51
CA TYR A 9 -8.09 19.14 -10.13
C TYR A 9 -8.07 20.63 -10.55
N PHE A 10 -6.89 21.25 -10.60
CA PHE A 10 -6.73 22.68 -10.92
C PHE A 10 -6.47 22.94 -12.41
N MET A 11 -6.45 21.91 -13.26
CA MET A 11 -6.09 22.07 -14.66
C MET A 11 -7.27 22.56 -15.51
N SER A 12 -7.07 23.65 -16.26
CA SER A 12 -7.88 23.90 -17.47
C SER A 12 -7.16 23.52 -18.76
N SER A 13 -5.83 23.31 -18.73
CA SER A 13 -5.03 22.86 -19.87
C SER A 13 -3.69 22.23 -19.45
N GLY A 14 -3.37 21.05 -19.98
CA GLY A 14 -2.01 20.48 -19.98
C GLY A 14 -1.39 20.09 -18.62
N GLN A 15 -0.12 19.69 -18.65
CA GLN A 15 0.66 19.28 -17.46
C GLN A 15 1.11 20.49 -16.63
N VAL A 16 1.00 20.43 -15.30
CA VAL A 16 1.53 21.48 -14.39
C VAL A 16 3.04 21.34 -14.29
N ARG A 17 3.75 22.41 -14.65
CA ARG A 17 5.21 22.47 -14.70
C ARG A 17 5.82 23.38 -13.64
N GLY A 18 5.00 24.14 -12.91
CA GLY A 18 5.42 24.97 -11.80
C GLY A 18 4.22 25.54 -11.05
N MET A 19 4.38 25.76 -9.76
CA MET A 19 3.40 26.38 -8.88
C MET A 19 4.07 27.34 -7.90
N SER A 20 3.42 28.46 -7.62
CA SER A 20 3.79 29.36 -6.53
C SER A 20 2.55 29.75 -5.73
N VAL A 21 2.71 29.97 -4.44
CA VAL A 21 1.61 30.33 -3.52
C VAL A 21 2.02 31.54 -2.69
N HIS A 22 1.17 32.55 -2.64
CA HIS A 22 1.41 33.81 -1.94
C HIS A 22 0.10 34.60 -1.84
N GLY A 23 -0.15 35.23 -0.68
CA GLY A 23 -1.30 36.13 -0.50
C GLY A 23 -2.66 35.49 -0.76
N GLY A 24 -2.82 34.18 -0.52
CA GLY A 24 -4.07 33.44 -0.79
C GLY A 24 -4.33 33.16 -2.29
N LEU A 25 -3.34 33.41 -3.14
CA LEU A 25 -3.37 33.11 -4.56
C LEU A 25 -2.41 31.94 -4.88
N PHE A 26 -2.81 31.15 -5.86
CA PHE A 26 -2.11 29.99 -6.39
C PHE A 26 -1.86 30.24 -7.86
N TRP A 27 -0.60 30.36 -8.23
CA TRP A 27 -0.20 30.54 -9.62
C TRP A 27 0.36 29.25 -10.16
N PHE A 28 0.01 28.94 -11.39
CA PHE A 28 0.44 27.74 -12.09
C PHE A 28 1.05 28.09 -13.44
N ARG A 29 2.16 27.42 -13.74
CA ARG A 29 2.70 27.29 -15.09
C ARG A 29 2.22 25.95 -15.65
N THR A 30 1.52 25.96 -16.77
CA THR A 30 0.98 24.75 -17.40
C THR A 30 1.44 24.61 -18.83
N TYR A 31 1.69 23.38 -19.29
CA TYR A 31 2.00 23.13 -20.69
C TYR A 31 0.84 23.53 -21.61
N GLN A 32 1.12 24.30 -22.66
CA GLN A 32 0.10 24.70 -23.63
C GLN A 32 0.38 24.08 -25.01
N THR A 33 1.56 24.30 -25.56
CA THR A 33 2.00 23.80 -26.86
C THR A 33 3.49 23.44 -26.83
N TRP A 34 4.01 22.87 -27.92
CA TRP A 34 5.43 22.51 -28.06
C TRP A 34 6.41 23.69 -27.97
N SER A 35 5.94 24.94 -27.99
CA SER A 35 6.77 26.15 -27.81
C SER A 35 6.19 27.16 -26.81
N SER A 36 5.10 26.82 -26.11
CA SER A 36 4.48 27.72 -25.15
C SER A 36 3.93 27.00 -23.94
N ASP A 37 4.00 27.68 -22.81
CA ASP A 37 3.25 27.35 -21.61
C ASP A 37 2.16 28.41 -21.38
N ASN A 38 1.24 28.15 -20.47
CA ASN A 38 0.21 29.08 -20.03
C ASN A 38 0.44 29.43 -18.55
N PHE A 39 -0.02 30.60 -18.16
CA PHE A 39 0.00 31.07 -16.80
C PHE A 39 -1.42 31.18 -16.27
N GLU A 40 -1.72 30.47 -15.19
CA GLU A 40 -3.05 30.44 -14.58
C GLU A 40 -2.95 30.89 -13.12
N CYS A 41 -3.97 31.60 -12.63
CA CYS A 41 -4.04 32.05 -11.25
C CYS A 41 -5.38 31.62 -10.66
N PHE A 42 -5.36 31.16 -9.42
CA PHE A 42 -6.53 30.77 -8.66
C PHE A 42 -6.49 31.46 -7.29
N ALA A 43 -7.64 31.86 -6.76
CA ALA A 43 -7.75 32.44 -5.43
C ALA A 43 -8.54 31.52 -4.52
N ILE A 44 -8.20 31.50 -3.23
CA ILE A 44 -9.09 30.96 -2.21
C ILE A 44 -10.31 31.88 -2.12
N THR A 45 -11.48 31.37 -2.44
CA THR A 45 -12.76 32.10 -2.32
C THR A 45 -13.66 31.39 -1.31
N GLY A 46 -14.09 32.12 -0.27
CA GLY A 46 -14.92 31.57 0.81
C GLY A 46 -14.15 31.39 2.12
N VAL A 47 -14.60 30.48 2.98
CA VAL A 47 -13.89 30.09 4.22
C VAL A 47 -12.60 29.34 3.85
N PRO A 48 -11.46 29.49 4.58
CA PRO A 48 -10.28 28.67 4.34
C PRO A 48 -10.65 27.17 4.20
N GLY A 49 -10.24 26.54 3.09
CA GLY A 49 -10.61 25.16 2.74
C GLY A 49 -11.81 24.99 1.81
N SER A 50 -12.48 26.08 1.38
CA SER A 50 -13.77 25.96 0.68
C SER A 50 -13.68 25.75 -0.85
N VAL A 51 -13.04 26.62 -1.65
CA VAL A 51 -12.88 26.41 -3.12
C VAL A 51 -11.73 27.28 -3.67
N LEU A 52 -10.94 26.75 -4.63
CA LEU A 52 -10.05 27.54 -5.47
C LEU A 52 -10.77 28.00 -6.75
N THR A 53 -10.91 29.32 -6.92
CA THR A 53 -11.59 29.91 -8.08
C THR A 53 -10.57 30.49 -9.06
N LYS A 54 -10.65 30.09 -10.34
CA LYS A 54 -9.80 30.63 -11.41
C LYS A 54 -10.01 32.13 -11.57
N GLN A 55 -8.92 32.89 -11.54
CA GLN A 55 -8.92 34.32 -11.75
C GLN A 55 -9.01 34.64 -13.26
N THR A 56 -9.54 35.81 -13.60
CA THR A 56 -9.68 36.23 -14.99
C THR A 56 -8.31 36.48 -15.62
N GLY A 57 -8.11 35.95 -16.83
CA GLY A 57 -6.86 36.08 -17.59
C GLY A 57 -6.01 34.81 -17.53
N SER A 58 -5.40 34.46 -18.65
CA SER A 58 -4.42 33.37 -18.72
C SER A 58 -3.37 33.72 -19.77
N PRO A 59 -2.33 34.50 -19.39
CA PRO A 59 -1.32 34.93 -20.34
C PRO A 59 -0.47 33.75 -20.80
N SER A 60 -0.18 33.70 -22.11
CA SER A 60 0.74 32.71 -22.66
C SER A 60 2.19 33.09 -22.35
N ILE A 61 2.98 32.07 -22.03
CA ILE A 61 4.43 32.13 -21.88
C ILE A 61 5.01 31.63 -23.20
N PRO A 62 5.67 32.48 -24.02
CA PRO A 62 6.28 32.07 -25.30
C PRO A 62 7.56 31.24 -25.12
N ALA A 63 7.55 30.31 -24.17
CA ALA A 63 8.58 29.32 -23.91
C ALA A 63 7.97 28.18 -23.09
N ASN A 64 8.48 26.97 -23.31
CA ASN A 64 8.27 25.89 -22.36
C ASN A 64 9.24 26.03 -21.19
N GLY A 65 9.07 25.27 -20.13
CA GLY A 65 10.02 25.22 -19.03
C GLY A 65 9.39 24.71 -17.75
N TYR A 66 10.13 24.79 -16.66
CA TYR A 66 9.71 24.24 -15.38
C TYR A 66 9.94 25.24 -14.24
N GLY A 67 9.25 25.01 -13.13
CA GLY A 67 9.28 25.88 -11.97
C GLY A 67 8.50 27.18 -12.15
N LEU A 68 8.04 27.67 -11.00
CA LEU A 68 7.48 28.99 -10.82
C LEU A 68 7.79 29.41 -9.38
N HIS A 69 8.38 30.58 -9.20
CA HIS A 69 8.76 31.08 -7.87
C HIS A 69 8.31 32.51 -7.67
N TYR A 70 7.81 32.84 -6.49
CA TYR A 70 7.55 34.22 -6.08
C TYR A 70 8.68 34.71 -5.19
N ASP A 71 9.42 35.73 -5.62
CA ASP A 71 10.61 36.24 -4.92
C ASP A 71 10.29 37.31 -3.85
N GLY A 72 9.02 37.50 -3.52
CA GLY A 72 8.55 38.57 -2.62
C GLY A 72 8.10 39.85 -3.34
N GLN A 73 8.34 39.96 -4.65
CA GLN A 73 7.87 41.09 -5.47
C GLN A 73 7.22 40.62 -6.76
N ARG A 74 7.79 39.61 -7.41
CA ARG A 74 7.46 39.17 -8.77
C ARG A 74 7.49 37.65 -8.88
N LEU A 75 6.85 37.17 -9.94
CA LEU A 75 6.85 35.77 -10.32
C LEU A 75 7.96 35.51 -11.33
N ASN A 76 8.67 34.42 -11.13
CA ASN A 76 9.86 34.07 -11.88
C ASN A 76 9.74 32.65 -12.46
N THR A 77 10.21 32.47 -13.69
CA THR A 77 10.20 31.17 -14.38
C THR A 77 11.55 30.78 -14.93
N LEU A 78 11.80 29.47 -15.03
CA LEU A 78 12.93 28.91 -15.78
C LEU A 78 12.43 28.44 -17.13
N ASP A 79 12.77 29.20 -18.17
CA ASP A 79 12.34 28.98 -19.53
C ASP A 79 13.34 28.14 -20.33
N HIS A 80 12.79 27.35 -21.22
CA HIS A 80 13.46 26.55 -22.22
C HIS A 80 12.82 26.83 -23.59
N TYR A 81 13.65 27.25 -24.54
CA TYR A 81 13.20 27.57 -25.89
C TYR A 81 13.71 26.50 -26.84
N SER A 82 12.81 25.89 -27.60
CA SER A 82 13.08 24.74 -28.48
C SER A 82 14.18 24.97 -29.52
N TRP A 83 14.52 26.23 -29.80
CA TRP A 83 15.43 26.65 -30.86
C TRP A 83 16.73 27.27 -30.37
N THR A 84 16.91 27.38 -29.05
CA THR A 84 18.11 28.03 -28.49
C THR A 84 18.72 27.19 -27.39
N GLN A 85 20.04 27.16 -27.34
CA GLN A 85 20.74 26.51 -26.25
C GLN A 85 20.64 27.34 -24.96
N GLY A 86 20.58 26.62 -23.83
CA GLY A 86 20.56 27.18 -22.49
C GLY A 86 19.16 27.46 -21.93
N GLN A 87 19.05 27.36 -20.62
CA GLN A 87 17.86 27.79 -19.87
C GLN A 87 17.90 29.30 -19.70
N ARG A 88 16.74 29.93 -19.54
CA ARG A 88 16.65 31.37 -19.25
C ARG A 88 15.82 31.61 -18.01
N TYR A 89 16.27 32.51 -17.15
CA TYR A 89 15.44 33.05 -16.10
C TYR A 89 14.58 34.19 -16.67
N ARG A 90 13.28 34.18 -16.38
CA ARG A 90 12.35 35.27 -16.71
C ARG A 90 11.73 35.84 -15.45
N GLU A 91 11.68 37.15 -15.38
CA GLU A 91 10.90 37.88 -14.40
C GLU A 91 9.60 38.42 -15.03
N PHE A 92 8.44 38.00 -14.51
CA PHE A 92 7.15 38.49 -14.98
C PHE A 92 6.93 39.95 -14.56
N GLY A 93 6.41 40.73 -15.51
CA GLY A 93 6.17 42.17 -15.35
C GLY A 93 7.24 43.05 -15.99
N SER A 94 8.52 42.68 -15.92
CA SER A 94 9.61 43.40 -16.61
C SER A 94 9.89 42.86 -18.01
N GLY A 95 9.62 41.57 -18.26
CA GLY A 95 9.91 40.92 -19.53
C GLY A 95 11.40 40.67 -19.78
N ILE A 96 12.25 40.91 -18.76
CA ILE A 96 13.69 40.72 -18.87
C ILE A 96 14.02 39.22 -18.79
N LEU A 97 14.92 38.79 -19.65
CA LEU A 97 15.39 37.40 -19.76
C LEU A 97 16.90 37.35 -19.55
N TYR A 98 17.36 36.40 -18.73
CA TYR A 98 18.77 36.15 -18.48
C TYR A 98 19.13 34.72 -18.87
N LEU A 99 20.18 34.55 -19.68
CA LEU A 99 20.71 33.23 -19.98
C LEU A 99 21.38 32.67 -18.72
N ILE A 100 21.03 31.45 -18.36
CA ILE A 100 21.62 30.73 -17.23
C ILE A 100 22.22 29.41 -17.72
N THR A 101 23.25 28.95 -17.01
CA THR A 101 23.81 27.61 -17.20
C THR A 101 23.10 26.67 -16.24
N ALA A 102 22.41 25.67 -16.77
CA ALA A 102 21.83 24.60 -15.96
C ALA A 102 22.97 23.90 -15.20
N GLN A 103 22.91 23.89 -13.87
CA GLN A 103 23.80 23.06 -13.06
C GLN A 103 22.99 21.85 -12.59
N PRO A 104 23.08 20.69 -13.29
CA PRO A 104 22.54 19.45 -12.76
C PRO A 104 23.13 19.21 -11.38
N GLY A 105 22.26 19.00 -10.41
CA GLY A 105 22.67 18.94 -9.03
C GLY A 105 21.64 18.29 -8.13
N THR A 106 22.01 18.23 -6.87
CA THR A 106 21.14 17.76 -5.79
C THR A 106 20.79 18.97 -4.94
N SER A 107 19.50 19.31 -4.90
CA SER A 107 18.97 20.37 -4.03
C SER A 107 18.14 19.73 -2.94
N THR A 108 18.44 20.06 -1.69
CA THR A 108 17.69 19.54 -0.54
C THR A 108 17.04 20.71 0.19
N TRP A 109 15.79 20.56 0.55
CA TRP A 109 15.14 21.46 1.49
C TRP A 109 14.57 20.65 2.63
N VAL A 110 14.64 21.25 3.82
CA VAL A 110 14.27 20.66 5.11
C VAL A 110 13.27 21.60 5.75
N SER A 111 12.19 21.04 6.30
CA SER A 111 11.15 21.83 6.96
C SER A 111 11.66 22.48 8.24
N GLU A 112 10.92 23.48 8.70
CA GLU A 112 10.97 23.86 10.11
C GLU A 112 10.52 22.68 10.98
N THR A 113 10.93 22.69 12.25
CA THR A 113 10.46 21.70 13.23
C THR A 113 9.00 21.96 13.56
N MET A 114 8.17 20.92 13.51
CA MET A 114 6.86 20.91 14.13
C MET A 114 6.97 20.19 15.48
N GLU A 115 6.77 20.92 16.56
CA GLU A 115 6.69 20.36 17.90
C GLU A 115 5.29 19.77 18.13
N VAL A 116 5.23 18.57 18.69
CA VAL A 116 3.99 17.91 19.14
C VAL A 116 4.08 17.53 20.61
N ASP A 117 2.94 17.33 21.25
CA ASP A 117 2.89 17.08 22.70
C ASP A 117 3.38 15.68 23.10
N ASP A 118 3.14 14.68 22.26
CA ASP A 118 3.44 13.27 22.50
C ASP A 118 4.36 12.70 21.41
N GLU A 119 5.16 11.68 21.76
CA GLU A 119 6.08 11.04 20.82
C GLU A 119 5.35 10.47 19.59
N VAL A 120 5.84 10.76 18.40
CA VAL A 120 5.28 10.25 17.14
C VAL A 120 5.84 8.87 16.86
N VAL A 121 4.97 7.86 16.86
CA VAL A 121 5.34 6.46 16.60
C VAL A 121 5.18 6.05 15.14
N ALA A 122 4.28 6.71 14.42
CA ALA A 122 4.06 6.48 13.00
C ALA A 122 3.57 7.74 12.28
N ALA A 123 3.80 7.83 10.97
CA ALA A 123 3.29 8.89 10.13
C ALA A 123 3.02 8.42 8.71
N ASN A 124 1.91 8.89 8.13
CA ASN A 124 1.64 8.79 6.71
C ASN A 124 1.90 10.15 6.06
N MET A 125 2.81 10.18 5.09
CA MET A 125 3.17 11.40 4.38
C MET A 125 2.72 11.28 2.92
N GLU A 126 1.68 12.05 2.58
CA GLU A 126 1.24 12.19 1.20
C GLU A 126 2.06 13.28 0.50
N VAL A 127 2.63 12.92 -0.65
CA VAL A 127 3.55 13.78 -1.39
C VAL A 127 3.11 13.95 -2.83
N SER A 128 3.23 15.18 -3.32
CA SER A 128 2.98 15.49 -4.73
C SER A 128 3.92 16.58 -5.21
N TRP A 129 4.25 16.56 -6.51
CA TRP A 129 5.08 17.58 -7.12
C TRP A 129 4.72 17.82 -8.59
N THR A 130 5.11 18.97 -9.12
CA THR A 130 4.89 19.33 -10.52
C THR A 130 5.78 18.50 -11.45
N THR A 131 5.39 18.39 -12.71
CA THR A 131 6.12 17.61 -13.73
C THR A 131 7.61 17.97 -13.77
N SER A 132 8.47 16.96 -13.82
CA SER A 132 9.92 17.08 -14.01
C SER A 132 10.34 16.64 -15.43
N ALA A 133 11.56 17.00 -15.82
CA ALA A 133 12.17 16.44 -17.03
C ALA A 133 12.47 14.94 -16.87
N ALA A 134 12.58 14.23 -17.99
CA ALA A 134 12.93 12.81 -17.99
C ALA A 134 14.31 12.59 -17.34
N GLY A 135 14.38 11.66 -16.38
CA GLY A 135 15.60 11.34 -15.63
C GLY A 135 15.77 12.11 -14.32
N ASP A 136 15.00 13.19 -14.11
CA ASP A 136 14.95 13.88 -12.83
C ASP A 136 14.02 13.13 -11.86
N ARG A 137 14.36 13.14 -10.58
CA ARG A 137 13.55 12.51 -9.53
C ARG A 137 13.49 13.36 -8.27
N VAL A 138 12.48 13.09 -7.47
CA VAL A 138 12.25 13.75 -6.19
C VAL A 138 12.10 12.68 -5.12
N GLU A 139 12.92 12.78 -4.08
CA GLU A 139 12.98 11.83 -2.96
C GLU A 139 12.53 12.52 -1.67
N TYR A 140 11.84 11.79 -0.80
CA TYR A 140 11.16 12.32 0.39
C TYR A 140 11.57 11.55 1.63
N TRP A 141 11.72 12.27 2.74
CA TRP A 141 11.94 11.66 4.05
C TRP A 141 11.19 12.39 5.14
N ILE A 142 10.89 11.66 6.19
CA ILE A 142 10.29 12.15 7.41
C ILE A 142 11.10 11.71 8.63
N SER A 143 11.04 12.47 9.70
CA SER A 143 11.76 12.29 10.96
C SER A 143 10.84 12.70 12.12
N ALA A 144 10.87 11.95 13.21
CA ALA A 144 10.15 12.25 14.45
C ALA A 144 11.05 12.87 15.54
N ASP A 145 12.36 12.97 15.29
CA ASP A 145 13.38 13.31 16.29
C ASP A 145 14.24 14.53 15.89
N GLY A 146 13.61 15.51 15.26
CA GLY A 146 14.24 16.78 14.93
C GLY A 146 15.20 16.70 13.72
N GLY A 147 15.19 15.59 13.00
CA GLY A 147 16.04 15.32 11.84
C GLY A 147 17.34 14.57 12.17
N THR A 148 17.41 13.89 13.32
CA THR A 148 18.56 13.06 13.70
C THR A 148 18.53 11.74 12.92
N HIS A 149 17.35 11.11 12.82
CA HIS A 149 17.10 9.95 11.97
C HIS A 149 16.05 10.29 10.90
N TRP A 150 16.27 9.79 9.68
CA TRP A 150 15.40 10.04 8.53
C TRP A 150 14.92 8.72 7.93
N VAL A 151 13.61 8.60 7.75
CA VAL A 151 13.00 7.44 7.10
C VAL A 151 12.51 7.85 5.71
N SER A 152 12.80 7.03 4.71
CA SER A 152 12.35 7.28 3.33
C SER A 152 10.84 7.12 3.24
N VAL A 153 10.19 8.00 2.48
CA VAL A 153 8.74 7.99 2.30
C VAL A 153 8.39 7.47 0.91
N THR A 154 7.47 6.51 0.89
CA THR A 154 6.73 6.11 -0.31
C THR A 154 5.31 6.68 -0.19
N ASN A 155 4.80 7.28 -1.26
CA ASN A 155 3.48 7.91 -1.23
C ASN A 155 2.38 6.87 -0.90
N ASN A 156 1.46 7.21 0.01
CA ASN A 156 0.41 6.33 0.55
C ASN A 156 0.91 5.13 1.40
N GLU A 157 2.15 5.12 1.86
CA GLU A 157 2.64 4.14 2.83
C GLU A 157 2.86 4.81 4.19
N THR A 158 2.44 4.12 5.26
CA THR A 158 2.69 4.57 6.63
C THR A 158 4.10 4.18 7.04
N VAL A 159 4.85 5.16 7.52
CA VAL A 159 6.16 4.98 8.13
C VAL A 159 5.98 4.71 9.62
N HIS A 160 6.70 3.73 10.14
CA HIS A 160 6.85 3.46 11.57
C HIS A 160 8.25 3.89 12.00
N PHE A 161 8.38 4.62 13.11
CA PHE A 161 9.65 5.18 13.56
C PHE A 161 10.36 4.26 14.54
N ASP A 162 11.60 3.88 14.23
CA ASP A 162 12.50 3.20 15.18
C ASP A 162 12.96 4.13 16.32
N TYR A 163 12.91 5.44 16.08
CA TYR A 163 13.27 6.50 17.03
C TYR A 163 12.11 7.50 17.11
N PRO A 164 11.05 7.17 17.87
CA PRO A 164 9.96 8.11 18.16
C PRO A 164 10.48 9.36 18.87
N GLY A 165 9.77 10.47 18.69
CA GLY A 165 10.11 11.74 19.32
C GLY A 165 9.03 12.80 19.11
N THR A 166 9.22 13.98 19.69
CA THR A 166 8.23 15.07 19.69
C THR A 166 8.50 16.14 18.63
N GLU A 167 9.52 15.94 17.80
CA GLU A 167 10.01 16.94 16.83
C GLU A 167 9.84 16.42 15.39
N LEU A 168 8.68 16.65 14.78
CA LEU A 168 8.40 16.19 13.43
C LEU A 168 9.06 17.09 12.38
N LYS A 169 9.79 16.47 11.45
CA LYS A 169 10.40 17.13 10.28
C LYS A 169 10.25 16.30 9.03
N TRP A 170 10.23 17.01 7.90
CA TRP A 170 10.33 16.38 6.59
C TRP A 170 11.38 17.08 5.74
N LYS A 171 11.94 16.35 4.79
CA LYS A 171 12.85 16.91 3.79
C LYS A 171 12.55 16.30 2.44
N VAL A 172 12.91 17.04 1.40
CA VAL A 172 12.84 16.53 0.04
C VAL A 172 14.11 16.90 -0.68
N GLN A 173 14.52 15.98 -1.53
CA GLN A 173 15.69 16.13 -2.36
C GLN A 173 15.27 16.02 -3.82
N LEU A 174 15.54 17.08 -4.55
CA LEU A 174 15.47 17.10 -6.00
C LEU A 174 16.83 16.71 -6.55
N VAL A 175 16.85 15.68 -7.39
CA VAL A 175 18.04 15.26 -8.14
C VAL A 175 17.77 15.47 -9.61
N GLY A 176 18.41 16.47 -10.21
CA GLY A 176 18.14 16.82 -11.60
C GLY A 176 18.48 18.24 -12.00
N THR A 177 17.82 18.71 -13.07
CA THR A 177 17.97 20.07 -13.64
C THR A 177 16.68 20.88 -13.65
N THR A 178 15.56 20.24 -13.30
CA THR A 178 14.23 20.82 -13.33
C THR A 178 13.88 21.43 -11.99
N ALA A 179 13.42 22.68 -11.95
CA ALA A 179 12.73 23.19 -10.77
C ALA A 179 11.33 22.58 -10.68
N VAL A 180 11.00 22.03 -9.51
CA VAL A 180 9.67 21.50 -9.19
C VAL A 180 9.04 22.32 -8.07
N SER A 181 7.71 22.36 -8.07
CA SER A 181 6.94 22.75 -6.91
C SER A 181 6.33 21.50 -6.29
N TRP A 182 6.13 21.53 -4.99
CA TRP A 182 5.79 20.38 -4.16
C TRP A 182 4.61 20.68 -3.23
N TRP A 183 3.98 19.62 -2.78
CA TRP A 183 2.96 19.60 -1.74
C TRP A 183 3.22 18.40 -0.84
N VAL A 184 3.06 18.62 0.46
CA VAL A 184 3.22 17.61 1.49
C VAL A 184 2.02 17.72 2.42
N SER A 185 1.36 16.59 2.67
CA SER A 185 0.41 16.42 3.77
C SER A 185 0.95 15.34 4.69
N ILE A 186 0.84 15.52 5.99
CA ILE A 186 1.31 14.55 6.97
C ILE A 186 0.21 14.32 7.98
N ASP A 187 -0.18 13.05 8.10
CA ASP A 187 -0.97 12.55 9.21
C ASP A 187 -0.04 11.72 10.10
N TYR A 188 -0.14 11.87 11.41
CA TYR A 188 0.73 11.18 12.35
C TYR A 188 -0.06 10.53 13.49
N ALA A 189 0.54 9.52 14.10
CA ALA A 189 0.00 8.82 15.25
C ALA A 189 1.06 8.81 16.36
N SER A 190 0.60 9.06 17.58
CA SER A 190 1.43 8.98 18.79
C SER A 190 1.24 7.67 19.57
N GLU A 191 0.26 6.86 19.16
CA GLU A 191 -0.06 5.59 19.81
C GLU A 191 -0.56 4.57 18.77
N TYR A 192 -0.25 3.30 19.02
CA TYR A 192 -0.86 2.16 18.35
C TYR A 192 -2.10 1.67 19.09
N GLU A 193 -3.06 1.18 18.33
CA GLU A 193 -4.20 0.47 18.87
C GLU A 193 -3.77 -0.83 19.56
N SER A 194 -4.39 -1.14 20.69
CA SER A 194 -4.05 -2.34 21.49
C SER A 194 -4.28 -3.66 20.76
N ALA A 195 -5.20 -3.68 19.79
CA ALA A 195 -5.52 -4.84 18.99
C ALA A 195 -6.06 -4.45 17.61
N GLY A 196 -5.66 -5.18 16.57
CA GLY A 196 -6.18 -5.06 15.22
C GLY A 196 -6.29 -6.42 14.55
N GLU A 197 -7.40 -6.67 13.87
CA GLU A 197 -7.64 -7.89 13.09
C GLU A 197 -7.91 -7.58 11.63
N TRP A 198 -7.31 -8.36 10.73
CA TRP A 198 -7.62 -8.37 9.31
C TRP A 198 -7.98 -9.77 8.85
N GLN A 199 -9.06 -9.90 8.09
CA GLN A 199 -9.50 -11.17 7.50
C GLN A 199 -9.29 -11.16 5.99
N SER A 200 -8.77 -12.27 5.46
CA SER A 200 -8.61 -12.46 4.03
C SER A 200 -9.96 -12.62 3.31
N PRO A 201 -10.00 -12.32 2.00
CA PRO A 201 -11.06 -12.84 1.14
C PRO A 201 -11.13 -14.38 1.17
N THR A 202 -12.28 -14.94 0.82
CA THR A 202 -12.47 -16.39 0.68
C THR A 202 -11.77 -16.91 -0.58
N LEU A 203 -10.95 -17.95 -0.40
CA LEU A 203 -10.40 -18.76 -1.48
C LEU A 203 -11.18 -20.08 -1.57
N SER A 204 -11.90 -20.27 -2.67
CA SER A 204 -12.57 -21.54 -2.97
C SER A 204 -11.61 -22.50 -3.68
N THR A 205 -11.43 -23.69 -3.13
CA THR A 205 -10.60 -24.75 -3.72
C THR A 205 -11.42 -25.66 -4.63
N GLY A 206 -10.76 -26.46 -5.47
CA GLY A 206 -11.43 -27.38 -6.40
C GLY A 206 -12.05 -28.57 -5.68
N THR A 207 -11.41 -29.04 -4.60
CA THR A 207 -11.89 -30.12 -3.74
C THR A 207 -11.67 -29.76 -2.26
N GLN A 208 -12.10 -30.63 -1.34
CA GLN A 208 -11.90 -30.44 0.08
C GLN A 208 -10.40 -30.42 0.45
N VAL A 209 -10.04 -29.54 1.38
CA VAL A 209 -8.70 -29.38 1.91
C VAL A 209 -8.54 -30.28 3.13
N GLY A 210 -7.59 -31.21 3.04
CA GLY A 210 -7.30 -32.15 4.13
C GLY A 210 -6.26 -31.61 5.10
N ARG A 211 -5.10 -31.23 4.57
CA ARG A 211 -3.98 -30.70 5.35
C ARG A 211 -3.64 -29.29 4.93
N MET A 212 -3.20 -28.50 5.90
CA MET A 212 -2.78 -27.13 5.67
C MET A 212 -1.68 -26.72 6.65
N ARG A 213 -0.86 -25.76 6.26
CA ARG A 213 0.14 -25.15 7.12
C ARG A 213 0.30 -23.68 6.76
N ALA A 214 0.41 -22.82 7.76
CA ALA A 214 0.79 -21.43 7.60
C ALA A 214 2.29 -21.26 7.91
N THR A 215 3.00 -20.48 7.12
CA THR A 215 4.38 -20.05 7.40
C THR A 215 4.44 -18.53 7.31
N TRP A 216 5.03 -17.87 8.30
CA TRP A 216 5.14 -16.42 8.29
C TRP A 216 6.42 -15.89 8.92
N VAL A 217 6.73 -14.64 8.59
CA VAL A 217 7.82 -13.85 9.16
C VAL A 217 7.21 -12.63 9.85
N ALA A 218 7.41 -12.52 11.16
CA ALA A 218 6.92 -11.42 11.98
C ALA A 218 8.03 -10.87 12.87
N THR A 219 7.96 -9.57 13.16
CA THR A 219 8.75 -8.92 14.20
C THR A 219 7.83 -8.61 15.37
N GLU A 220 8.12 -9.15 16.54
CA GLU A 220 7.34 -8.99 17.76
C GLU A 220 8.20 -8.36 18.86
N PRO A 221 8.20 -7.02 18.97
CA PRO A 221 8.77 -6.34 20.13
C PRO A 221 8.19 -6.87 21.45
N SER A 222 8.90 -6.67 22.56
CA SER A 222 8.43 -7.09 23.89
C SER A 222 7.04 -6.51 24.20
N GLY A 223 6.10 -7.36 24.63
CA GLY A 223 4.72 -6.95 24.93
C GLY A 223 3.80 -6.91 23.70
N THR A 224 4.27 -7.38 22.55
CA THR A 224 3.47 -7.51 21.31
C THR A 224 3.34 -8.95 20.86
N THR A 225 2.32 -9.25 20.05
CA THR A 225 2.11 -10.58 19.46
C THR A 225 1.41 -10.49 18.10
N ALA A 226 1.84 -11.30 17.13
CA ALA A 226 1.17 -11.57 15.87
C ALA A 226 0.60 -12.99 15.86
N ALA A 227 -0.72 -13.11 15.69
CA ALA A 227 -1.43 -14.39 15.66
C ALA A 227 -2.09 -14.61 14.29
N ILE A 228 -2.05 -15.85 13.81
CA ILE A 228 -2.70 -16.27 12.57
C ILE A 228 -3.79 -17.29 12.91
N TRP A 229 -5.03 -17.02 12.49
CA TRP A 229 -6.10 -18.00 12.52
C TRP A 229 -6.52 -18.38 11.11
N VAL A 230 -6.98 -19.60 10.97
CA VAL A 230 -7.33 -20.17 9.68
C VAL A 230 -8.61 -20.98 9.76
N SER A 231 -9.30 -21.08 8.63
CA SER A 231 -10.58 -21.76 8.49
C SER A 231 -10.66 -22.39 7.11
N ASN A 232 -11.31 -23.55 7.01
CA ASN A 232 -11.60 -24.23 5.76
C ASN A 232 -13.11 -24.22 5.38
N ASP A 233 -13.92 -23.53 6.19
CA ASP A 233 -15.38 -23.53 6.10
C ASP A 233 -15.97 -22.11 6.00
N GLU A 234 -15.25 -21.18 5.36
CA GLU A 234 -15.68 -19.78 5.20
C GLU A 234 -15.85 -19.04 6.54
N GLY A 235 -15.00 -19.35 7.52
CA GLY A 235 -14.93 -18.66 8.80
C GLY A 235 -16.01 -19.03 9.79
N GLN A 236 -16.72 -20.15 9.58
CA GLN A 236 -17.66 -20.68 10.56
C GLN A 236 -16.92 -21.28 11.77
N SER A 237 -15.78 -21.92 11.53
CA SER A 237 -14.85 -22.40 12.55
C SER A 237 -13.44 -21.86 12.30
N TRP A 238 -12.69 -21.64 13.38
CA TRP A 238 -11.35 -21.07 13.36
C TRP A 238 -10.39 -21.93 14.16
N VAL A 239 -9.20 -22.16 13.60
CA VAL A 239 -8.09 -22.83 14.25
C VAL A 239 -6.93 -21.84 14.37
N SER A 240 -6.30 -21.78 15.54
CA SER A 240 -5.05 -21.03 15.71
C SER A 240 -3.93 -21.77 15.03
N ALA A 241 -3.30 -21.14 14.05
CA ALA A 241 -2.13 -21.71 13.40
C ALA A 241 -0.88 -21.47 14.25
N GLU A 242 0.02 -22.45 14.27
CA GLU A 242 1.39 -22.29 14.75
C GLU A 242 2.33 -22.20 13.54
N ASN A 243 3.41 -21.44 13.66
CA ASN A 243 4.28 -21.14 12.52
C ASN A 243 4.96 -22.41 12.02
N ASN A 244 4.74 -22.73 10.74
CA ASN A 244 5.27 -23.91 10.08
C ASN A 244 4.81 -25.25 10.71
N VAL A 245 3.64 -25.27 11.36
CA VAL A 245 3.03 -26.48 11.92
C VAL A 245 1.82 -26.89 11.08
N GLU A 246 1.75 -28.19 10.77
CA GLU A 246 0.63 -28.77 10.02
C GLU A 246 -0.65 -28.77 10.86
N ILE A 247 -1.74 -28.41 10.21
CA ILE A 247 -3.10 -28.46 10.71
C ILE A 247 -3.81 -29.59 9.97
N ASP A 248 -4.27 -30.56 10.75
CA ASP A 248 -5.11 -31.65 10.30
C ASP A 248 -6.57 -31.32 10.62
N TRP A 249 -7.39 -31.22 9.57
CA TRP A 249 -8.83 -30.95 9.68
C TRP A 249 -9.66 -32.19 10.06
N GLY A 250 -9.03 -33.37 10.13
CA GLY A 250 -9.68 -34.64 10.39
C GLY A 250 -10.78 -34.92 9.38
N THR A 251 -11.98 -35.24 9.85
CA THR A 251 -13.15 -35.47 8.99
C THR A 251 -13.88 -34.18 8.60
N ASN A 252 -13.56 -33.04 9.21
CA ASN A 252 -14.21 -31.75 8.97
C ASN A 252 -13.51 -30.98 7.84
N VAL A 253 -13.44 -31.62 6.68
CA VAL A 253 -12.78 -31.02 5.51
C VAL A 253 -13.75 -30.12 4.75
N GLY A 254 -13.37 -28.86 4.59
CA GLY A 254 -14.08 -27.88 3.78
C GLY A 254 -13.25 -27.45 2.56
N ASN A 255 -13.85 -26.65 1.69
CA ASN A 255 -13.23 -26.18 0.44
C ASN A 255 -13.24 -24.64 0.31
N LYS A 256 -13.41 -23.92 1.42
CA LYS A 256 -13.47 -22.47 1.46
C LYS A 256 -12.49 -21.94 2.50
N LEU A 257 -11.26 -21.67 2.04
CA LEU A 257 -10.19 -21.18 2.89
C LEU A 257 -10.35 -19.69 3.17
N VAL A 258 -10.23 -19.32 4.44
CA VAL A 258 -10.02 -17.93 4.90
C VAL A 258 -9.02 -17.94 6.04
N TYR A 259 -8.28 -16.84 6.19
CA TYR A 259 -7.39 -16.63 7.32
C TYR A 259 -7.59 -15.25 7.94
N LYS A 260 -7.17 -15.11 9.19
CA LYS A 260 -7.13 -13.86 9.94
C LYS A 260 -5.72 -13.63 10.46
N ILE A 261 -5.31 -12.38 10.43
CA ILE A 261 -4.09 -11.88 11.07
C ILE A 261 -4.56 -10.99 12.22
N ALA A 262 -4.03 -11.22 13.41
CA ALA A 262 -4.21 -10.34 14.55
C ALA A 262 -2.89 -9.82 15.07
N LEU A 263 -2.82 -8.52 15.25
CA LEU A 263 -1.68 -7.80 15.81
C LEU A 263 -2.13 -7.18 17.12
N ASN A 264 -1.44 -7.51 18.22
CA ASN A 264 -1.79 -7.03 19.55
C ASN A 264 -0.57 -6.41 20.23
N THR A 265 -0.81 -5.40 21.05
CA THR A 265 0.19 -4.77 21.91
C THR A 265 -0.38 -4.43 23.28
N SER A 266 0.42 -4.65 24.33
CA SER A 266 0.14 -4.13 25.68
C SER A 266 0.78 -2.76 25.95
N ASP A 267 1.55 -2.24 24.98
CA ASP A 267 2.28 -0.97 25.04
C ASP A 267 1.98 -0.17 23.77
N SER A 268 1.25 0.94 23.90
CA SER A 268 0.82 1.77 22.76
C SER A 268 1.98 2.41 22.01
N THR A 269 3.22 2.34 22.49
CA THR A 269 4.39 2.90 21.81
C THR A 269 5.02 1.94 20.79
N VAL A 270 4.65 0.66 20.82
CA VAL A 270 5.19 -0.39 19.93
C VAL A 270 4.09 -1.29 19.36
N THR A 271 4.28 -1.79 18.14
CA THR A 271 3.36 -2.71 17.47
C THR A 271 4.12 -3.88 16.85
N PRO A 272 3.55 -5.09 16.78
CA PRO A 272 4.14 -6.14 15.98
C PRO A 272 3.96 -5.84 14.49
N SER A 273 4.79 -6.44 13.66
CA SER A 273 4.70 -6.35 12.20
C SER A 273 4.78 -7.73 11.55
N LEU A 274 4.16 -7.86 10.38
CA LEU A 274 4.15 -9.07 9.57
C LEU A 274 4.72 -8.76 8.19
N GLU A 275 5.81 -9.40 7.82
CA GLU A 275 6.50 -9.17 6.54
C GLU A 275 5.96 -10.08 5.43
N GLU A 276 5.74 -11.35 5.76
CA GLU A 276 5.28 -12.37 4.82
C GLU A 276 4.38 -13.37 5.52
N LEU A 277 3.30 -13.80 4.85
CA LEU A 277 2.48 -14.95 5.22
C LEU A 277 2.22 -15.79 3.97
N THR A 278 2.57 -17.06 4.05
CA THR A 278 2.32 -18.06 3.01
C THR A 278 1.48 -19.21 3.57
N MET A 279 0.41 -19.53 2.84
CA MET A 279 -0.49 -20.64 3.14
C MET A 279 -0.18 -21.82 2.21
N HIS A 280 0.17 -22.97 2.80
CA HIS A 280 0.37 -24.23 2.09
C HIS A 280 -0.85 -25.11 2.36
N TYR A 281 -1.48 -25.66 1.34
CA TYR A 281 -2.62 -26.57 1.51
C TYR A 281 -2.58 -27.70 0.50
N GLU A 282 -3.17 -28.84 0.88
CA GLU A 282 -3.33 -30.01 0.04
C GLU A 282 -4.81 -30.24 -0.25
N GLU A 283 -5.13 -30.48 -1.51
CA GLU A 283 -6.47 -30.85 -1.97
C GLU A 283 -6.42 -32.17 -2.76
N GLY A 284 -7.59 -32.76 -3.03
CA GLY A 284 -7.71 -34.00 -3.82
C GLY A 284 -7.86 -35.27 -2.99
N TYR A 285 -8.17 -35.16 -1.70
CA TYR A 285 -8.48 -36.32 -0.87
C TYR A 285 -9.79 -36.97 -1.30
N PRO A 286 -9.86 -38.31 -1.44
CA PRO A 286 -11.10 -39.02 -1.78
C PRO A 286 -12.19 -38.75 -0.75
N SER A 287 -13.37 -38.27 -1.15
CA SER A 287 -14.41 -37.85 -0.21
C SER A 287 -15.75 -38.59 -0.30
N ALA A 288 -15.83 -39.56 -1.21
CA ALA A 288 -16.98 -40.46 -1.39
C ALA A 288 -16.50 -41.92 -1.42
N VAL A 289 -15.63 -42.27 -0.46
CA VAL A 289 -15.13 -43.64 -0.34
C VAL A 289 -16.26 -44.53 0.13
N ARG A 290 -16.50 -45.61 -0.62
CA ARG A 290 -17.50 -46.61 -0.30
C ARG A 290 -16.94 -48.01 -0.51
N ILE A 291 -17.48 -48.96 0.23
CA ILE A 291 -17.15 -50.38 0.08
C ILE A 291 -18.48 -51.09 -0.17
N ASP A 292 -18.57 -51.76 -1.32
CA ASP A 292 -19.62 -52.70 -1.71
C ASP A 292 -18.94 -54.07 -1.83
N ILE A 293 -19.34 -55.01 -0.98
CA ILE A 293 -18.82 -56.37 -0.91
C ILE A 293 -19.83 -57.28 -1.61
N GLY A 294 -19.41 -57.87 -2.73
CA GLY A 294 -20.25 -58.75 -3.56
C GLY A 294 -20.79 -58.09 -4.82
N ASP A 295 -20.60 -56.77 -5.01
CA ASP A 295 -21.12 -56.00 -6.16
C ASP A 295 -22.65 -56.15 -6.28
N ASP A 296 -23.33 -56.12 -5.14
CA ASP A 296 -24.78 -56.32 -5.04
C ASP A 296 -25.58 -55.00 -5.12
N GLY A 297 -24.86 -53.87 -5.13
CA GLY A 297 -25.42 -52.52 -5.21
C GLY A 297 -25.78 -51.91 -3.86
N SER A 298 -25.43 -52.56 -2.75
CA SER A 298 -25.47 -52.05 -1.39
C SER A 298 -24.06 -51.68 -0.92
N ASP A 299 -23.91 -50.51 -0.30
CA ASP A 299 -22.64 -50.11 0.31
C ASP A 299 -22.61 -50.54 1.79
N GLU A 300 -21.75 -51.49 2.18
CA GLU A 300 -21.51 -51.88 3.58
C GLU A 300 -20.77 -50.79 4.36
N TYR A 301 -20.10 -49.89 3.64
CA TYR A 301 -19.47 -48.69 4.19
C TYR A 301 -19.66 -47.49 3.28
N VAL A 302 -20.08 -46.37 3.86
CA VAL A 302 -20.09 -45.04 3.22
C VAL A 302 -19.29 -44.09 4.09
N GLY A 303 -18.14 -43.63 3.57
CA GLY A 303 -17.28 -42.67 4.25
C GLY A 303 -17.84 -41.26 4.22
N THR A 304 -17.60 -40.51 5.30
CA THR A 304 -17.95 -39.09 5.42
C THR A 304 -16.69 -38.23 5.46
N GLY A 305 -16.62 -37.20 4.63
CA GLY A 305 -15.45 -36.30 4.56
C GLY A 305 -14.32 -36.88 3.71
N GLY A 306 -13.17 -36.20 3.70
CA GLY A 306 -11.98 -36.58 2.94
C GLY A 306 -11.18 -37.66 3.67
N LEU A 307 -10.78 -38.71 2.95
CA LEU A 307 -9.92 -39.78 3.45
C LEU A 307 -8.46 -39.31 3.43
N GLN A 308 -8.02 -38.74 4.55
CA GLN A 308 -6.66 -38.20 4.70
C GLN A 308 -5.65 -39.21 5.24
N ASP A 309 -6.11 -40.09 6.12
CA ASP A 309 -5.31 -41.12 6.77
C ASP A 309 -6.02 -42.47 6.67
N PRO A 310 -5.28 -43.60 6.82
CA PRO A 310 -5.89 -44.91 6.87
C PRO A 310 -6.96 -45.00 7.97
N ILE A 311 -8.13 -45.48 7.59
CA ILE A 311 -9.22 -45.75 8.53
C ILE A 311 -9.40 -47.25 8.71
N VAL A 312 -9.80 -47.65 9.91
CA VAL A 312 -10.28 -49.00 10.16
C VAL A 312 -11.79 -48.97 10.05
N VAL A 313 -12.31 -49.71 9.07
CA VAL A 313 -13.75 -49.90 8.92
C VAL A 313 -14.13 -51.23 9.56
N SER A 314 -15.19 -51.21 10.38
CA SER A 314 -15.72 -52.39 11.07
C SER A 314 -17.23 -52.27 11.22
N GLY A 315 -17.93 -53.41 11.25
CA GLY A 315 -19.39 -53.46 11.39
C GLY A 315 -19.94 -54.83 11.00
N GLU A 316 -21.11 -55.17 11.53
CA GLU A 316 -21.77 -56.45 11.24
C GLU A 316 -22.08 -56.58 9.74
N SER A 317 -22.51 -55.49 9.09
CA SER A 317 -22.77 -55.46 7.63
C SER A 317 -21.57 -55.92 6.79
N LEU A 318 -20.37 -55.46 7.13
CA LEU A 318 -19.13 -55.88 6.46
C LEU A 318 -18.81 -57.35 6.71
N VAL A 319 -19.05 -57.84 7.93
CA VAL A 319 -18.79 -59.24 8.30
C VAL A 319 -19.77 -60.16 7.58
N ASP A 320 -21.05 -59.82 7.58
CA ASP A 320 -22.11 -60.59 6.91
C ASP A 320 -21.85 -60.66 5.41
N ALA A 321 -21.59 -59.52 4.75
CA ALA A 321 -21.32 -59.50 3.31
C ALA A 321 -20.04 -60.28 2.94
N LEU A 322 -18.98 -60.21 3.75
CA LEU A 322 -17.78 -61.04 3.55
C LEU A 322 -18.08 -62.54 3.69
N ASN A 323 -18.90 -62.92 4.66
CA ASN A 323 -19.27 -64.32 4.89
C ASN A 323 -20.14 -64.87 3.76
N ASP A 324 -21.02 -64.06 3.19
CA ASP A 324 -21.88 -64.45 2.06
C ASP A 324 -21.07 -64.73 0.79
N GLU A 325 -19.94 -64.04 0.59
CA GLU A 325 -19.02 -64.25 -0.52
C GLU A 325 -18.06 -65.46 -0.33
N ILE A 326 -17.99 -66.04 0.88
CA ILE A 326 -17.18 -67.24 1.12
C ILE A 326 -17.91 -68.48 0.60
N PRO A 327 -17.32 -69.25 -0.34
CA PRO A 327 -17.94 -70.47 -0.83
C PRO A 327 -18.23 -71.45 0.32
N GLN A 328 -19.49 -71.87 0.45
CA GLN A 328 -19.92 -72.86 1.45
C GLN A 328 -19.54 -74.30 1.05
N ASN A 329 -18.29 -74.50 0.60
CA ASN A 329 -17.76 -75.81 0.23
C ASN A 329 -17.00 -76.50 1.38
N GLY A 330 -16.87 -75.83 2.53
CA GLY A 330 -16.19 -76.37 3.72
C GLY A 330 -14.67 -76.36 3.63
N GLU A 331 -14.07 -75.67 2.65
CA GLU A 331 -12.64 -75.38 2.64
C GLU A 331 -12.41 -73.91 3.00
N GLY A 332 -12.01 -73.68 4.25
CA GLY A 332 -11.57 -72.40 4.82
C GLY A 332 -10.49 -72.64 5.86
#